data_AF-W4LK62-F1
#
_entry.id   AF-W4LK62-F1
#
_cell.length_a   1.000
_cell.length_b   1.000
_cell.length_c   1.000
_cell.angle_alpha   90.00
_cell.angle_beta   90.00
_cell.angle_gamma   90.00
#
_symmetry.space_group_name_H-M   'P 1'
#
loop_
_entity.id
_entity.type
_entity.pdbx_description
1 polymer ?
#
loop_
_entity_poly.entity_id
_entity_poly.type
_entity_poly.pdbx_seq_one_letter_code
_entity_poly.pdbx_strand_id
1 'polypeptide(L)'
;MTISKYVWMPPSIADAQIVCATAAAAAIYGYGSPRELEGRFLSQTMDEEDMRRGSLYSLARRHGHGAPTEYVTRIRRPNTDYVYVNKKVTQIESNDSIWWVTELTEALPPPSPLYKPTPQELDLSNQDVIAYLGTMTMSGLEALITHRISGAIGLSDLTNSSMHNIIFALRKSRRKTDDSDRPEAVPDILGDPVTLGPGESRQLPDDRWLHRCGRCSSIWMSQQALKMKPVAGRTELRWDIWHNLWEPSVSH
;
A
#
# COMPACT_ATOMS: atom_id res chain seq x y z
N MET A 1 10.06 17.97 18.13
CA MET A 1 9.86 16.51 18.21
C MET A 1 8.51 16.14 17.60
N THR A 2 8.43 15.00 16.93
CA THR A 2 7.17 14.37 16.50
C THR A 2 7.11 12.93 17.01
N ILE A 3 5.90 12.41 17.17
CA ILE A 3 5.64 10.98 17.33
C ILE A 3 4.82 10.53 16.13
N SER A 4 5.27 9.49 15.44
CA SER A 4 4.51 8.86 14.36
C SER A 4 4.25 7.39 14.63
N LYS A 5 3.15 6.89 14.07
CA LYS A 5 2.73 5.50 14.13
C LYS A 5 2.74 4.90 12.73
N TYR A 6 3.20 3.65 12.61
CA TYR A 6 3.05 2.88 11.39
C TYR A 6 1.57 2.60 11.11
N VAL A 7 1.14 2.87 9.88
CA VAL A 7 -0.21 2.63 9.42
C VAL A 7 -0.13 1.69 8.23
N TRP A 8 -0.75 0.51 8.39
CA TRP A 8 -0.96 -0.45 7.33
C TRP A 8 -2.45 -0.48 6.98
N MET A 9 -2.78 -0.18 5.72
CA MET A 9 -4.12 -0.34 5.18
C MET A 9 -4.07 -1.39 4.07
N PRO A 10 -4.52 -2.62 4.36
CA PRO A 10 -4.55 -3.70 3.39
C PRO A 10 -5.36 -3.34 2.13
N PRO A 11 -4.95 -3.85 0.96
CA PRO A 11 -3.85 -4.81 0.77
C PRO A 11 -2.48 -4.18 0.49
N SER A 12 -2.36 -2.85 0.46
CA SER A 12 -1.25 -2.26 -0.30
C SER A 12 -0.68 -0.94 0.21
N ILE A 13 -1.27 -0.30 1.22
CA ILE A 13 -0.84 1.02 1.66
C ILE A 13 -0.09 0.92 2.98
N ALA A 14 1.18 1.31 2.97
CA ALA A 14 1.96 1.51 4.18
C ALA A 14 2.43 2.96 4.27
N ASP A 15 2.33 3.54 5.46
CA ASP A 15 2.81 4.89 5.72
C ASP A 15 3.06 5.09 7.22
N ALA A 16 3.51 6.28 7.59
CA ALA A 16 3.63 6.69 8.99
C ALA A 16 2.77 7.94 9.23
N GLN A 17 1.82 7.86 10.14
CA GLN A 17 0.97 8.98 10.53
C GLN A 17 1.57 9.70 11.74
N ILE A 18 1.69 11.03 11.67
CA ILE A 18 2.09 11.85 12.82
C ILE A 18 0.91 11.92 13.78
N VAL A 19 1.07 11.40 14.99
CA VAL A 19 0.02 11.35 16.02
C VAL A 19 0.17 12.42 17.09
N CYS A 20 1.37 13.02 17.19
CA CYS A 20 1.68 14.07 18.15
C CYS A 20 2.86 14.88 17.63
N ALA A 21 2.84 16.20 17.88
CA ALA A 21 3.94 17.09 17.54
C ALA A 21 4.17 18.16 18.61
N THR A 22 5.41 18.63 18.73
CA THR A 22 5.70 19.85 19.49
C THR A 22 5.54 21.09 18.62
N ALA A 23 5.35 22.27 19.24
CA ALA A 23 5.27 23.55 18.52
C ALA A 23 6.50 23.81 17.64
N ALA A 24 7.70 23.50 18.14
CA ALA A 24 8.94 23.61 17.37
C ALA A 24 8.96 22.69 16.14
N ALA A 25 8.43 21.47 16.24
CA ALA A 25 8.32 20.60 15.06
C ALA A 25 7.31 21.16 14.05
N ALA A 26 6.14 21.59 14.50
CA ALA A 26 5.14 22.21 13.62
C ALA A 26 5.73 23.39 12.82
N ALA A 27 6.50 24.26 13.49
CA ALA A 27 7.20 25.37 12.85
C ALA A 27 8.20 24.90 11.77
N ILE A 28 9.01 23.87 12.05
CA ILE A 28 9.94 23.28 11.06
C ILE A 28 9.18 22.79 9.83
N TYR A 29 8.05 22.10 10.04
CA TYR A 29 7.17 21.63 8.97
C TYR A 29 6.38 22.76 8.27
N GLY A 30 6.46 24.00 8.74
CA GLY A 30 5.76 25.15 8.16
C GLY A 30 4.28 25.27 8.54
N TYR A 31 3.87 24.66 9.66
CA TYR A 31 2.51 24.75 10.20
C TYR A 31 2.44 25.74 11.37
N GLY A 32 1.28 26.38 11.54
CA GLY A 32 1.05 27.36 12.60
C GLY A 32 0.88 26.75 13.99
N SER A 33 0.48 25.47 14.05
CA SER A 33 0.24 24.76 15.29
C SER A 33 0.52 23.25 15.16
N PRO A 34 0.84 22.54 16.28
CA PRO A 34 0.97 21.08 16.28
C PRO A 34 -0.24 20.35 15.68
N ARG A 35 -1.45 20.86 15.95
CA ARG A 35 -2.70 20.25 15.51
C ARG A 35 -2.87 20.19 13.99
N GLU A 36 -2.26 21.11 13.25
CA GLU A 36 -2.28 21.09 11.78
C GLU A 36 -1.37 20.01 11.18
N LEU A 37 -0.32 19.63 11.92
CA LEU A 37 0.64 18.59 11.56
C LEU A 37 0.16 17.18 12.00
N GLU A 38 -0.54 17.11 13.13
CA GLU A 38 -1.16 15.87 13.61
C GLU A 38 -2.18 15.33 12.60
N GLY A 39 -2.21 14.01 12.43
CA GLY A 39 -3.01 13.31 11.44
C GLY A 39 -2.41 13.24 10.05
N ARG A 40 -1.39 14.07 9.73
CA ARG A 40 -0.68 14.01 8.45
C ARG A 40 0.18 12.76 8.34
N PHE A 41 0.28 12.24 7.12
CA PHE A 41 1.19 11.15 6.78
C PHE A 41 2.57 11.70 6.40
N LEU A 42 3.63 10.93 6.68
CA LEU A 42 4.99 11.33 6.30
C LEU A 42 5.11 11.49 4.79
N SER A 43 4.44 10.65 4.00
CA SER A 43 4.46 10.78 2.54
C SER A 43 3.80 12.07 2.00
N GLN A 44 2.99 12.76 2.81
CA GLN A 44 2.40 14.06 2.45
C GLN A 44 3.37 15.22 2.74
N THR A 45 4.27 15.03 3.69
CA THR A 45 5.17 16.07 4.23
C THR A 45 6.64 15.83 3.87
N MET A 46 6.93 14.80 3.08
CA MET A 46 8.28 14.43 2.65
C MET A 46 8.25 13.99 1.19
N ASP A 47 9.42 14.05 0.56
CA ASP A 47 9.64 13.44 -0.75
C ASP A 47 9.57 11.90 -0.64
N GLU A 48 9.11 11.24 -1.72
CA GLU A 48 8.91 9.79 -1.73
C GLU A 48 10.23 9.04 -1.49
N GLU A 49 11.34 9.51 -2.06
CA GLU A 49 12.63 8.86 -1.92
C GLU A 49 13.17 8.97 -0.49
N ASP A 50 12.95 10.12 0.15
CA ASP A 50 13.31 10.38 1.54
C ASP A 50 12.52 9.50 2.51
N MET A 51 11.22 9.38 2.27
CA MET A 51 10.32 8.53 3.07
C MET A 51 10.65 7.05 2.87
N ARG A 52 10.95 6.61 1.64
CA ARG A 52 11.39 5.24 1.35
C ARG A 52 12.66 4.89 2.09
N ARG A 53 13.66 5.78 2.07
CA ARG A 53 14.91 5.59 2.82
C ARG A 53 14.67 5.47 4.33
N GLY A 54 13.87 6.35 4.92
CA GLY A 54 13.52 6.26 6.34
C GLY A 54 12.83 4.94 6.71
N SER A 55 11.98 4.45 5.81
CA SER A 55 11.29 3.16 5.95
C SER A 55 12.24 1.98 5.87
N LEU A 56 13.23 2.00 4.96
CA LEU A 56 14.28 0.98 4.89
C LEU A 56 15.12 0.93 6.16
N TYR A 57 15.55 2.09 6.69
CA TYR A 57 16.25 2.12 7.98
C TYR A 57 15.39 1.58 9.12
N SER A 58 14.09 1.84 9.10
CA SER A 58 13.17 1.31 10.10
C SER A 58 13.03 -0.20 10.02
N LEU A 59 12.91 -0.74 8.81
CA LEU A 59 12.82 -2.18 8.60
C LEU A 59 14.13 -2.88 9.00
N ALA A 60 15.28 -2.33 8.61
CA ALA A 60 16.58 -2.85 9.03
C ALA A 60 16.71 -2.93 10.55
N ARG A 61 16.35 -1.86 11.28
CA ARG A 61 16.33 -1.88 12.76
C ARG A 61 15.39 -2.94 13.34
N ARG A 62 14.22 -3.13 12.73
CA ARG A 62 13.25 -4.16 13.16
C ARG A 62 13.82 -5.58 13.07
N HIS A 63 14.65 -5.84 12.05
CA HIS A 63 15.35 -7.12 11.89
C HIS A 63 16.65 -7.20 12.72
N GLY A 64 16.99 -6.18 13.51
CA GLY A 64 18.23 -6.13 14.29
C GLY A 64 19.48 -5.82 13.47
N HIS A 65 19.33 -5.39 12.21
CA HIS A 65 20.44 -4.98 11.36
C HIS A 65 20.91 -3.56 11.70
N GLY A 66 22.18 -3.28 11.39
CA GLY A 66 22.76 -1.95 11.58
C GLY A 66 22.14 -0.93 10.63
N ALA A 67 21.47 0.09 11.15
CA ALA A 67 20.96 1.20 10.37
C ALA A 67 21.02 2.53 11.13
N PRO A 68 21.28 3.66 10.45
CA PRO A 68 21.36 4.97 11.09
C PRO A 68 20.08 5.35 11.84
N THR A 69 20.22 5.75 13.10
CA THR A 69 19.16 6.41 13.88
C THR A 69 19.18 7.92 13.70
N GLU A 70 20.25 8.47 13.13
CA GLU A 70 20.41 9.89 12.88
C GLU A 70 20.79 10.13 11.41
N TYR A 71 20.06 10.99 10.71
CA TYR A 71 20.29 11.28 9.30
C TYR A 71 19.60 12.57 8.83
N VAL A 72 20.18 13.23 7.84
CA VAL A 72 19.58 14.40 7.18
C VAL A 72 18.52 13.96 6.17
N THR A 73 17.39 14.65 6.11
CA THR A 73 16.32 14.46 5.12
C THR A 73 15.66 15.78 4.74
N ARG A 74 14.80 15.76 3.73
CA ARG A 74 14.01 16.91 3.30
C ARG A 74 12.57 16.78 3.80
N ILE A 75 12.05 17.88 4.35
CA ILE A 75 10.63 18.05 4.65
C ILE A 75 10.04 19.00 3.60
N ARG A 76 8.93 18.60 2.99
CA ARG A 76 8.13 19.44 2.10
C ARG A 76 7.10 20.20 2.95
N ARG A 77 7.20 21.53 2.96
CA ARG A 77 6.29 22.43 3.66
C ARG A 77 4.99 22.64 2.86
N PRO A 78 3.89 23.14 3.49
CA PRO A 78 2.63 23.43 2.80
C PRO A 78 2.75 24.37 1.61
N ASN A 79 3.71 25.30 1.66
CA ASN A 79 4.03 26.22 0.57
C ASN A 79 4.86 25.59 -0.56
N THR A 80 5.07 24.27 -0.52
CA THR A 80 5.85 23.45 -1.47
C THR A 80 7.37 23.57 -1.37
N ASP A 81 7.89 24.47 -0.53
CA ASP A 81 9.33 24.57 -0.29
C ASP A 81 9.86 23.37 0.49
N TYR A 82 11.14 23.08 0.29
CA TYR A 82 11.86 22.08 1.07
C TYR A 82 12.74 22.71 2.13
N VAL A 83 12.72 22.12 3.32
CA VAL A 83 13.70 22.38 4.38
C VAL A 83 14.50 21.11 4.67
N TYR A 84 15.81 21.27 4.84
CA TYR A 84 16.67 20.17 5.28
C TYR A 84 16.63 20.09 6.81
N VAL A 85 16.48 18.87 7.32
CA VAL A 85 16.46 18.63 8.76
C VAL A 85 17.32 17.43 9.10
N ASN A 86 18.02 17.51 10.22
CA ASN A 86 18.59 16.34 10.84
C ASN A 86 17.50 15.65 11.68
N LYS A 87 17.24 14.37 11.38
CA LYS A 87 16.33 13.52 12.11
C LYS A 87 17.11 12.62 13.04
N LYS A 88 16.81 12.66 14.32
CA LYS A 88 17.22 11.62 15.27
C LYS A 88 15.99 10.83 15.70
N VAL A 89 15.97 9.54 15.37
CA VAL A 89 14.79 8.67 15.43
C VAL A 89 15.03 7.56 16.44
N THR A 90 14.12 7.44 17.40
CA THR A 90 13.99 6.27 18.26
C THR A 90 12.79 5.45 17.81
N GLN A 91 13.01 4.19 17.46
CA GLN A 91 11.96 3.25 17.08
C GLN A 91 11.49 2.46 18.31
N ILE A 92 10.18 2.36 18.49
CA ILE A 92 9.55 1.65 19.60
C ILE A 92 8.56 0.63 19.00
N GLU A 93 8.71 -0.63 19.37
CA GLU A 93 7.82 -1.71 18.97
C GLU A 93 7.00 -2.15 20.18
N SER A 94 5.67 -2.06 20.07
CA SER A 94 4.75 -2.37 21.17
C SER A 94 3.41 -2.85 20.62
N ASN A 95 2.91 -3.99 21.10
CA ASN A 95 1.59 -4.55 20.75
C ASN A 95 1.33 -4.56 19.23
N ASP A 96 2.25 -5.17 18.47
CA ASP A 96 2.22 -5.25 17.00
C ASP A 96 2.18 -3.90 16.26
N SER A 97 2.46 -2.81 16.97
CA SER A 97 2.57 -1.47 16.41
C SER A 97 4.00 -0.99 16.45
N ILE A 98 4.39 -0.26 15.40
CA ILE A 98 5.67 0.42 15.33
C ILE A 98 5.43 1.91 15.49
N TRP A 99 6.19 2.53 16.36
CA TRP A 99 6.16 3.95 16.65
C TRP A 99 7.55 4.54 16.47
N TRP A 100 7.60 5.81 16.10
CA TRP A 100 8.84 6.56 16.01
C TRP A 100 8.74 7.86 16.76
N VAL A 101 9.67 8.07 17.69
CA VAL A 101 9.90 9.37 18.32
C VAL A 101 11.03 10.04 17.55
N THR A 102 10.75 11.19 16.94
CA THR A 102 11.70 11.89 16.09
C THR A 102 12.02 13.27 16.65
N GLU A 103 13.27 13.50 16.99
CA GLU A 103 13.84 14.81 17.23
C GLU A 103 14.25 15.44 15.89
N LEU A 104 13.98 16.74 15.75
CA LEU A 104 14.19 17.50 14.51
C LEU A 104 14.98 18.74 14.82
N THR A 105 16.06 18.95 14.07
CA THR A 105 16.78 20.22 14.01
C THR A 105 16.95 20.62 12.56
N GLU A 106 16.81 21.91 12.27
CA GLU A 106 17.11 22.42 10.92
C GLU A 106 18.57 22.15 10.60
N ALA A 107 18.82 21.76 9.35
CA ALA A 107 20.14 21.45 8.84
C ALA A 107 20.41 22.26 7.58
N LEU A 108 21.69 22.47 7.29
CA LEU A 108 22.09 22.98 5.98
C LEU A 108 21.93 21.87 4.92
N PRO A 109 21.68 22.24 3.65
CA PRO A 109 21.76 21.28 2.55
C PRO A 109 23.12 20.55 2.57
N PRO A 110 23.16 19.22 2.44
CA PRO A 110 24.42 18.49 2.41
C PRO A 110 25.21 18.84 1.14
N PRO A 111 26.56 18.77 1.17
CA PRO A 111 27.41 19.05 0.00
C PRO A 111 27.31 17.97 -1.08
N SER A 112 26.66 16.85 -0.79
CA SER A 112 26.44 15.73 -1.71
C SER A 112 24.99 15.27 -1.64
N PRO A 113 24.47 14.61 -2.69
CA PRO A 113 23.14 14.01 -2.65
C PRO A 113 22.98 13.13 -1.41
N LEU A 114 21.77 13.15 -0.85
CA LEU A 114 21.44 12.30 0.28
C LEU A 114 21.63 10.83 -0.10
N TYR A 115 22.48 10.13 0.66
CA TYR A 115 22.72 8.70 0.47
C TYR A 115 21.40 7.93 0.57
N LYS A 116 21.17 7.02 -0.38
CA LYS A 116 19.98 6.18 -0.52
C LYS A 116 20.42 4.72 -0.52
N PRO A 117 20.29 4.00 0.61
CA PRO A 117 20.65 2.60 0.66
C PRO A 117 19.70 1.78 -0.20
N THR A 118 20.25 0.76 -0.86
CA THR A 118 19.52 -0.37 -1.39
C THR A 118 19.09 -1.31 -0.26
N PRO A 119 18.05 -2.14 -0.45
CA PRO A 119 17.72 -3.20 0.51
C PRO A 119 18.91 -4.11 0.84
N GLN A 120 19.72 -4.45 -0.16
CA GLN A 120 20.87 -5.35 -0.02
C GLN A 120 21.97 -4.76 0.87
N GLU A 121 22.24 -3.46 0.78
CA GLU A 121 23.18 -2.77 1.67
C GLU A 121 22.74 -2.75 3.15
N LEU A 122 21.47 -3.06 3.42
CA LEU A 122 20.89 -3.13 4.76
C LEU A 122 20.54 -4.57 5.18
N ASP A 123 21.03 -5.57 4.46
CA ASP A 123 20.74 -7.00 4.69
C ASP A 123 19.25 -7.34 4.63
N LEU A 124 18.46 -6.59 3.84
CA LEU A 124 17.02 -6.79 3.70
C LEU A 124 16.67 -7.58 2.43
N SER A 125 15.72 -8.52 2.57
CA SER A 125 15.14 -9.20 1.42
C SER A 125 14.12 -8.30 0.70
N ASN A 126 13.98 -8.49 -0.62
CA ASN A 126 12.95 -7.78 -1.37
C ASN A 126 11.53 -8.12 -0.88
N GLN A 127 11.33 -9.33 -0.36
CA GLN A 127 10.04 -9.77 0.17
C GLN A 127 9.66 -9.00 1.43
N ASP A 128 10.60 -8.81 2.36
CA ASP A 128 10.37 -8.03 3.58
C ASP A 128 10.08 -6.56 3.26
N VAL A 129 10.83 -6.00 2.31
CA VAL A 129 10.61 -4.63 1.81
C VAL A 129 9.19 -4.48 1.26
N ILE A 130 8.73 -5.42 0.42
CA ILE A 130 7.37 -5.36 -0.16
C ILE A 130 6.31 -5.51 0.93
N ALA A 131 6.49 -6.46 1.85
CA ALA A 131 5.55 -6.70 2.95
C ALA A 131 5.44 -5.48 3.88
N TYR A 132 6.54 -4.76 4.10
CA TYR A 132 6.61 -3.63 5.03
C TYR A 132 6.26 -2.28 4.41
N LEU A 133 6.72 -1.99 3.20
CA LEU A 133 6.48 -0.69 2.54
C LEU A 133 5.18 -0.68 1.75
N GLY A 134 4.52 -1.84 1.60
CA GLY A 134 3.39 -1.97 0.70
C GLY A 134 3.77 -1.68 -0.75
N THR A 135 2.76 -1.35 -1.55
CA THR A 135 2.96 -0.95 -2.95
C THR A 135 2.65 0.52 -3.21
N MET A 136 2.20 1.27 -2.19
CA MET A 136 1.75 2.65 -2.31
C MET A 136 1.73 3.33 -0.93
N THR A 137 1.88 4.65 -0.89
CA THR A 137 1.73 5.49 0.31
C THR A 137 0.43 6.28 0.28
N MET A 138 0.12 7.05 1.34
CA MET A 138 -1.10 7.86 1.33
C MET A 138 -1.06 8.93 0.23
N SER A 139 0.06 9.63 0.06
CA SER A 139 0.21 10.63 -1.01
C SER A 139 0.14 10.01 -2.40
N GLY A 140 0.64 8.77 -2.58
CA GLY A 140 0.47 8.00 -3.80
C GLY A 140 -1.00 7.71 -4.11
N LEU A 141 -1.79 7.34 -3.08
CA LEU A 141 -3.24 7.15 -3.22
C LEU A 141 -3.94 8.47 -3.60
N GLU A 142 -3.60 9.57 -2.92
CA GLU A 142 -4.20 10.89 -3.17
C GLU A 142 -3.92 11.39 -4.59
N ALA A 143 -2.68 11.24 -5.08
CA ALA A 143 -2.31 11.60 -6.44
C ALA A 143 -3.09 10.77 -7.47
N LEU A 144 -3.25 9.48 -7.19
CA LEU A 144 -3.97 8.55 -8.04
C LEU A 144 -5.48 8.83 -8.11
N ILE A 145 -6.07 9.18 -6.96
CA ILE A 145 -7.46 9.66 -6.86
C ILE A 145 -7.62 10.96 -7.65
N THR A 146 -6.72 11.93 -7.44
CA THR A 146 -6.74 13.24 -8.13
C THR A 146 -6.64 13.08 -9.64
N HIS A 147 -5.68 12.30 -10.14
CA HIS A 147 -5.51 12.05 -11.57
C HIS A 147 -6.74 11.36 -12.19
N ARG A 148 -7.39 10.46 -11.45
CA ARG A 148 -8.60 9.77 -11.92
C ARG A 148 -9.83 10.67 -11.93
N ILE A 149 -10.01 11.51 -10.91
CA ILE A 149 -11.13 12.46 -10.84
C ILE A 149 -10.98 13.53 -11.92
N SER A 150 -9.80 14.14 -12.03
CA SER A 150 -9.49 15.14 -13.05
C SER A 150 -9.62 14.61 -14.47
N GLY A 151 -9.46 13.30 -14.66
CA GLY A 151 -9.65 12.63 -15.96
C GLY A 151 -11.05 12.06 -16.21
N ALA A 152 -11.95 12.05 -15.22
CA ALA A 152 -13.23 11.34 -15.33
C ALA A 152 -14.47 12.24 -15.19
N ILE A 153 -14.65 13.04 -14.13
CA ILE A 153 -15.94 13.72 -13.85
C ILE A 153 -15.70 14.94 -12.95
N GLY A 154 -16.45 16.04 -13.19
CA GLY A 154 -16.53 17.19 -12.30
C GLY A 154 -16.78 16.80 -10.83
N LEU A 155 -16.13 17.54 -9.93
CA LEU A 155 -15.87 17.27 -8.50
C LEU A 155 -17.06 17.01 -7.55
N SER A 156 -18.30 16.79 -8.02
CA SER A 156 -19.46 16.91 -7.12
C SER A 156 -19.83 15.68 -6.28
N ASP A 157 -19.39 14.44 -6.56
CA ASP A 157 -19.93 13.27 -5.82
C ASP A 157 -18.94 12.10 -5.59
N LEU A 158 -17.98 12.28 -4.68
CA LEU A 158 -17.20 11.16 -4.13
C LEU A 158 -17.91 10.55 -2.92
N THR A 159 -18.84 9.64 -3.18
CA THR A 159 -19.45 8.79 -2.13
C THR A 159 -18.54 7.59 -1.81
N ASN A 160 -18.80 6.88 -0.70
CA ASN A 160 -18.04 5.68 -0.30
C ASN A 160 -18.03 4.57 -1.38
N SER A 161 -19.07 4.50 -2.21
CA SER A 161 -19.14 3.59 -3.37
C SER A 161 -18.21 4.03 -4.51
N SER A 162 -17.98 5.34 -4.69
CA SER A 162 -17.01 5.88 -5.65
C SER A 162 -15.57 5.50 -5.29
N MET A 163 -15.21 5.50 -4.00
CA MET A 163 -13.87 5.08 -3.55
C MET A 163 -13.58 3.60 -3.80
N HIS A 164 -14.56 2.71 -3.57
CA HIS A 164 -14.45 1.29 -3.91
C HIS A 164 -14.25 1.06 -5.41
N ASN A 165 -14.97 1.81 -6.24
CA ASN A 165 -14.82 1.74 -7.69
C ASN A 165 -13.45 2.23 -8.18
N ILE A 166 -12.87 3.24 -7.52
CA ILE A 166 -11.51 3.70 -7.81
C ILE A 166 -10.51 2.60 -7.46
N ILE A 167 -10.53 2.04 -6.25
CA ILE A 167 -9.63 0.94 -5.85
C ILE A 167 -9.76 -0.26 -6.81
N PHE A 168 -10.97 -0.59 -7.23
CA PHE A 168 -11.21 -1.64 -8.22
C PHE A 168 -10.67 -1.28 -9.62
N ALA A 169 -10.86 -0.05 -10.08
CA ALA A 169 -10.34 0.44 -11.36
C ALA A 169 -8.80 0.48 -11.38
N LEU A 170 -8.16 0.72 -10.24
CA LEU A 170 -6.70 0.70 -10.08
C LEU A 170 -6.13 -0.72 -10.19
N ARG A 171 -6.82 -1.71 -9.62
CA ARG A 171 -6.50 -3.13 -9.87
C ARG A 171 -6.67 -3.50 -11.35
N LYS A 172 -7.65 -2.89 -12.04
CA LYS A 172 -7.94 -3.15 -13.46
C LYS A 172 -6.96 -2.46 -14.42
N SER A 173 -6.50 -1.23 -14.15
CA SER A 173 -5.59 -0.53 -15.07
C SER A 173 -4.16 -1.06 -15.03
N ARG A 174 -3.72 -1.60 -13.89
CA ARG A 174 -2.43 -2.29 -13.78
C ARG A 174 -2.37 -3.59 -14.60
N ARG A 175 -3.55 -4.13 -14.99
CA ARG A 175 -3.69 -5.30 -15.88
C ARG A 175 -3.86 -4.95 -17.36
N LYS A 176 -4.01 -3.67 -17.72
CA LYS A 176 -4.30 -3.25 -19.11
C LYS A 176 -3.06 -3.04 -19.98
N THR A 177 -1.86 -3.10 -19.40
CA THR A 177 -0.59 -3.09 -20.13
C THR A 177 -0.09 -4.49 -20.50
N ASP A 178 -0.83 -5.54 -20.13
CA ASP A 178 -0.55 -6.91 -20.58
C ASP A 178 -1.76 -7.48 -21.32
N ASP A 179 -1.43 -8.16 -22.40
CA ASP A 179 -2.25 -8.74 -23.45
C ASP A 179 -3.41 -9.62 -22.91
N SER A 180 -4.54 -9.01 -22.57
CA SER A 180 -5.63 -9.63 -21.79
C SER A 180 -6.44 -10.71 -22.52
N ASP A 181 -6.14 -10.98 -23.79
CA ASP A 181 -6.80 -12.02 -24.57
C ASP A 181 -5.99 -13.33 -24.64
N ARG A 182 -4.78 -13.36 -24.06
CA ARG A 182 -4.03 -14.61 -23.97
C ARG A 182 -4.61 -15.54 -22.89
N PRO A 183 -4.81 -16.83 -23.21
CA PRO A 183 -5.10 -17.84 -22.22
C PRO A 183 -3.93 -17.94 -21.22
N GLU A 184 -4.23 -17.88 -19.93
CA GLU A 184 -3.22 -17.99 -18.87
C GLU A 184 -3.12 -19.45 -18.44
N ALA A 185 -1.91 -20.01 -18.54
CA ALA A 185 -1.62 -21.38 -18.14
C ALA A 185 -1.37 -21.44 -16.63
N VAL A 186 -2.17 -22.21 -15.91
CA VAL A 186 -1.96 -22.49 -14.48
C VAL A 186 -1.51 -23.94 -14.34
N PRO A 187 -0.43 -24.24 -13.61
CA PRO A 187 -0.01 -25.62 -13.40
C PRO A 187 -1.11 -26.40 -12.66
N ASP A 188 -1.52 -27.54 -13.23
CA ASP A 188 -2.32 -28.54 -12.52
C ASP A 188 -1.47 -29.17 -11.40
N ILE A 189 -2.15 -29.81 -10.44
CA ILE A 189 -1.56 -30.59 -9.35
C ILE A 189 -0.72 -31.76 -9.90
N LEU A 190 -0.95 -32.15 -11.17
CA LEU A 190 -0.20 -33.14 -11.93
C LEU A 190 0.86 -32.56 -12.89
N GLY A 191 1.09 -31.24 -12.86
CA GLY A 191 2.16 -30.56 -13.60
C GLY A 191 1.81 -30.13 -15.03
N ASP A 192 0.67 -30.56 -15.58
CA ASP A 192 0.23 -30.12 -16.90
C ASP A 192 -0.39 -28.71 -16.83
N PRO A 193 -0.03 -27.78 -17.73
CA PRO A 193 -0.61 -26.45 -17.75
C PRO A 193 -2.09 -26.51 -18.17
N VAL A 194 -2.98 -26.09 -17.26
CA VAL A 194 -4.40 -25.91 -17.53
C VAL A 194 -4.62 -24.54 -18.12
N THR A 195 -5.22 -24.52 -19.30
CA THR A 195 -5.62 -23.29 -19.98
C THR A 195 -7.12 -23.05 -19.74
N LEU A 196 -7.48 -21.86 -19.24
CA LEU A 196 -8.87 -21.41 -19.08
C LEU A 196 -9.15 -20.17 -19.93
N GLY A 197 -10.23 -20.19 -20.70
CA GLY A 197 -10.81 -19.02 -21.35
C GLY A 197 -11.50 -18.07 -20.36
N PRO A 198 -11.76 -16.81 -20.74
CA PRO A 198 -12.48 -15.86 -19.89
C PRO A 198 -13.89 -16.36 -19.52
N GLY A 199 -14.17 -16.51 -18.24
CA GLY A 199 -15.47 -16.99 -17.73
C GLY A 199 -15.57 -18.50 -17.62
N GLU A 200 -14.53 -19.24 -18.00
CA GLU A 200 -14.52 -20.69 -17.93
C GLU A 200 -14.27 -21.22 -16.52
N SER A 201 -14.73 -22.44 -16.28
CA SER A 201 -14.44 -23.21 -15.08
C SER A 201 -14.12 -24.64 -15.48
N ARG A 202 -13.13 -25.25 -14.83
CA ARG A 202 -12.71 -26.63 -15.07
C ARG A 202 -12.57 -27.36 -13.74
N GLN A 203 -13.10 -28.57 -13.67
CA GLN A 203 -12.88 -29.46 -12.54
C GLN A 203 -11.47 -30.06 -12.63
N LEU A 204 -10.74 -30.01 -11.52
CA LEU A 204 -9.41 -30.58 -11.35
C LEU A 204 -9.53 -32.04 -10.89
N PRO A 205 -8.44 -32.85 -10.99
CA PRO A 205 -8.45 -34.25 -10.59
C PRO A 205 -8.76 -34.52 -9.12
N ASP A 206 -8.65 -33.51 -8.25
CA ASP A 206 -8.91 -33.57 -6.82
C ASP A 206 -10.31 -33.05 -6.43
N ASP A 207 -11.24 -33.05 -7.40
CA ASP A 207 -12.62 -32.58 -7.29
C ASP A 207 -12.82 -31.09 -7.02
N ARG A 208 -11.75 -30.30 -6.90
CA ARG A 208 -11.85 -28.84 -6.85
C ARG A 208 -12.10 -28.26 -8.23
N TRP A 209 -12.64 -27.05 -8.25
CA TRP A 209 -12.92 -26.30 -9.46
C TRP A 209 -11.97 -25.13 -9.59
N LEU A 210 -11.31 -25.00 -10.74
CA LEU A 210 -10.53 -23.84 -11.14
C LEU A 210 -11.41 -22.93 -12.00
N HIS A 211 -11.52 -21.65 -11.64
CA HIS A 211 -12.36 -20.68 -12.32
C HIS A 211 -11.53 -19.51 -12.86
N ARG A 212 -11.88 -18.99 -14.03
CA ARG A 212 -11.33 -17.73 -14.56
C ARG A 212 -12.43 -16.70 -14.74
N CYS A 213 -12.28 -15.53 -14.12
CA CYS A 213 -13.30 -14.48 -14.20
C CYS A 213 -13.30 -13.88 -15.61
N GLY A 214 -14.43 -13.90 -16.30
CA GLY A 214 -14.55 -13.30 -17.64
C GLY A 214 -14.39 -11.76 -17.68
N ARG A 215 -14.38 -11.09 -16.52
CA ARG A 215 -14.30 -9.61 -16.43
C ARG A 215 -12.95 -9.06 -15.98
N CYS A 216 -12.30 -9.75 -15.05
CA CYS A 216 -11.03 -9.30 -14.48
C CYS A 216 -9.88 -10.28 -14.75
N SER A 217 -10.16 -11.45 -15.32
CA SER A 217 -9.19 -12.52 -15.58
C SER A 217 -8.56 -13.15 -14.33
N SER A 218 -9.01 -12.78 -13.12
CA SER A 218 -8.55 -13.46 -11.89
C SER A 218 -8.92 -14.94 -11.93
N ILE A 219 -8.01 -15.77 -11.42
CA ILE A 219 -8.19 -17.21 -11.27
C ILE A 219 -8.35 -17.53 -9.79
N TRP A 220 -9.28 -18.42 -9.45
CA TRP A 220 -9.46 -18.92 -8.08
C TRP A 220 -9.93 -20.37 -8.08
N MET A 221 -9.80 -21.04 -6.94
CA MET A 221 -10.29 -22.40 -6.74
C MET A 221 -11.52 -22.43 -5.83
N SER A 222 -12.43 -23.38 -6.04
CA SER A 222 -13.55 -23.64 -5.13
C SER A 222 -13.93 -25.12 -5.08
N GLN A 223 -14.87 -25.50 -4.21
CA GLN A 223 -15.37 -26.88 -4.09
C GLN A 223 -16.55 -27.19 -5.03
N GLN A 224 -17.08 -26.20 -5.76
CA GLN A 224 -18.30 -26.36 -6.55
C GLN A 224 -18.21 -25.65 -7.90
N ALA A 225 -18.88 -26.21 -8.92
CA ALA A 225 -19.02 -25.55 -10.20
C ALA A 225 -19.84 -24.25 -10.05
N LEU A 226 -19.25 -23.11 -10.42
CA LEU A 226 -19.98 -21.85 -10.50
C LEU A 226 -20.58 -21.72 -11.90
N LYS A 227 -21.91 -21.83 -12.00
CA LYS A 227 -22.64 -21.46 -13.23
C LYS A 227 -22.67 -19.94 -13.35
N MET A 228 -21.64 -19.35 -13.94
CA MET A 228 -21.69 -17.94 -14.33
C MET A 228 -22.66 -17.80 -15.50
N LYS A 229 -23.90 -17.34 -15.25
CA LYS A 229 -24.78 -16.90 -16.33
C LYS A 229 -24.18 -15.63 -16.96
N PRO A 230 -24.06 -15.53 -18.30
CA PRO A 230 -23.72 -14.26 -18.93
C PRO A 230 -24.85 -13.28 -18.67
N VAL A 231 -24.63 -12.32 -17.75
CA VAL A 231 -25.61 -11.27 -17.48
C VAL A 231 -25.44 -10.19 -18.55
N ALA A 232 -26.32 -10.22 -19.55
CA ALA A 232 -26.46 -9.12 -20.48
C ALA A 232 -27.00 -7.90 -19.72
N GLY A 233 -26.10 -6.93 -19.48
CA GLY A 233 -26.46 -5.53 -19.25
C GLY A 233 -27.38 -5.23 -18.05
N ARG A 234 -26.95 -5.50 -16.81
CA ARG A 234 -27.12 -4.62 -15.63
C ARG A 234 -26.51 -5.25 -14.37
N THR A 235 -26.09 -4.38 -13.47
CA THR A 235 -25.30 -4.67 -12.28
C THR A 235 -26.20 -5.07 -11.12
N GLU A 236 -26.17 -6.33 -10.71
CA GLU A 236 -26.44 -6.76 -9.33
C GLU A 236 -25.60 -8.01 -9.06
N LEU A 237 -24.55 -7.86 -8.27
CA LEU A 237 -23.92 -8.98 -7.57
C LEU A 237 -24.86 -9.30 -6.41
N ARG A 238 -25.62 -10.41 -6.50
CA ARG A 238 -26.21 -11.01 -5.29
C ARG A 238 -25.07 -11.55 -4.45
N TRP A 239 -24.80 -10.87 -3.33
CA TRP A 239 -23.73 -11.17 -2.38
C TRP A 239 -24.04 -12.35 -1.44
N ASP A 240 -25.17 -13.04 -1.63
CA ASP A 240 -25.71 -14.03 -0.69
C ASP A 240 -24.92 -15.37 -0.61
N ILE A 241 -23.74 -15.47 -1.23
CA ILE A 241 -22.94 -16.73 -1.26
C ILE A 241 -21.66 -16.62 -0.41
N TRP A 242 -21.25 -15.42 0.01
CA TRP A 242 -19.98 -15.26 0.74
C TRP A 242 -20.05 -15.51 2.26
N HIS A 243 -21.24 -15.54 2.86
CA HIS A 243 -21.37 -15.68 4.32
C HIS A 243 -21.36 -17.12 4.87
N ASN A 244 -21.42 -18.16 4.03
CA ASN A 244 -21.53 -19.55 4.50
C ASN A 244 -20.23 -20.38 4.42
N LEU A 245 -19.06 -19.77 4.16
CA LEU A 245 -17.81 -20.53 3.96
C LEU A 245 -16.68 -20.17 4.94
N TRP A 246 -16.97 -19.39 5.98
CA TRP A 246 -15.98 -19.03 7.02
C TRP A 246 -16.60 -19.13 8.42
N GLU A 247 -16.97 -20.34 8.83
CA GLU A 247 -16.98 -20.68 10.26
C GLU A 247 -15.73 -21.54 10.56
N PRO A 248 -14.84 -21.12 11.47
CA PRO A 248 -13.79 -22.01 11.95
C PRO A 248 -14.44 -23.07 12.85
N SER A 249 -14.24 -24.35 12.53
CA SER A 249 -14.60 -25.45 13.41
C SER A 249 -13.83 -25.31 14.73
N VAL A 250 -14.53 -24.96 15.81
CA VAL A 250 -14.04 -25.11 17.18
C VAL A 250 -14.26 -26.56 17.56
N SER A 251 -13.18 -27.33 17.67
CA SER A 251 -13.19 -28.69 18.23
C SER A 251 -13.22 -28.62 19.75
N HIS A 252 -14.20 -29.30 20.35
CA HIS A 252 -14.19 -29.79 21.72
C HIS A 252 -13.67 -31.23 21.75
#